data_AF-A0A748DRU6-F1
#
_entry.id   AF-A0A748DRU6-F1
#
_cell.length_a   1.000
_cell.length_b   1.000
_cell.length_c   1.000
_cell.angle_alpha   90.00
_cell.angle_beta   90.00
_cell.angle_gamma   90.00
#
_symmetry.space_group_name_H-M   'P 1'
#
loop_
_entity.id
_entity.type
_entity.pdbx_description
1 polymer ?
#
loop_
_entity_poly.entity_id
_entity_poly.type
_entity_poly.pdbx_seq_one_letter_code
_entity_poly.pdbx_strand_id
1 'polypeptide(L)' 'MSNFHERKVRRTEYYQRFVFGWKLRPCTSCNGSGYYDHNGSPKCSSCNGTGKERYKPN' A
#
# COMPACT_ATOMS: atom_id res chain seq x y z
N MET A 1 -8.18 27.03 10.45
CA MET A 1 -7.43 25.84 10.90
C MET A 1 -8.43 24.76 11.26
N SER A 2 -8.28 23.52 10.76
CA SER A 2 -9.19 22.44 11.15
C SER A 2 -8.89 21.95 12.58
N ASN A 3 -9.90 21.82 13.44
CA ASN A 3 -9.73 21.33 14.81
C ASN A 3 -9.28 19.85 14.83
N PHE A 4 -8.73 19.39 15.95
CA PHE A 4 -8.36 17.99 16.19
C PHE A 4 -9.47 17.00 15.82
N HIS A 5 -10.71 17.29 16.24
CA HIS A 5 -11.87 16.44 15.94
C HIS A 5 -12.12 16.30 14.43
N GLU A 6 -12.09 17.41 13.69
CA GLU A 6 -12.30 17.42 12.24
C GLU A 6 -11.22 16.62 11.50
N ARG A 7 -9.95 16.75 11.93
CA ARG A 7 -8.84 15.96 11.36
C ARG A 7 -9.02 14.46 11.60
N LYS A 8 -9.54 14.09 12.77
CA LYS A 8 -9.81 12.68 13.11
C LYS A 8 -10.97 12.12 12.29
N VAL A 9 -12.07 12.88 12.14
CA VAL A 9 -13.19 12.51 11.27
C VAL A 9 -12.72 12.28 9.84
N ARG A 10 -12.00 13.24 9.25
CA ARG A 10 -11.48 13.15 7.88
C ARG A 10 -10.59 11.92 7.67
N ARG A 11 -9.73 11.58 8.64
CA ARG A 11 -8.89 10.37 8.57
C ARG A 11 -9.73 9.08 8.64
N THR A 12 -10.74 9.05 9.49
CA THR A 12 -11.66 7.91 9.61
C THR A 12 -12.45 7.71 8.31
N GLU A 13 -13.03 8.78 7.76
CA GLU A 13 -13.77 8.73 6.50
C GLU A 13 -12.91 8.23 5.33
N TYR A 14 -11.68 8.76 5.22
CA TYR A 14 -10.73 8.31 4.20
C TYR A 14 -10.38 6.83 4.37
N TYR A 15 -10.10 6.41 5.62
CA TYR A 15 -9.80 5.01 5.91
C TYR A 15 -10.97 4.10 5.52
N GLN A 16 -12.18 4.41 5.97
CA GLN A 16 -13.37 3.60 5.68
C GLN A 16 -13.67 3.52 4.19
N ARG A 17 -13.51 4.61 3.43
CA ARG A 17 -13.80 4.64 1.99
C ARG A 17 -12.74 3.98 1.13
N PHE A 18 -11.46 4.18 1.44
CA PHE A 18 -10.37 3.87 0.51
C PHE A 18 -9.36 2.83 1.00
N VAL A 19 -9.33 2.54 2.31
CA VAL A 19 -8.31 1.66 2.91
C VAL A 19 -8.94 0.42 3.52
N PHE A 20 -10.10 0.55 4.14
CA PHE A 20 -10.79 -0.55 4.81
C PHE A 20 -11.12 -1.66 3.81
N GLY A 21 -10.83 -2.89 4.21
CA GLY A 21 -11.01 -4.09 3.38
C GLY A 21 -9.86 -4.38 2.41
N TRP A 22 -8.95 -3.44 2.13
CA TRP A 22 -7.77 -3.72 1.30
C TRP A 22 -6.76 -4.58 2.08
N LYS A 23 -6.30 -5.66 1.47
CA LYS A 23 -5.28 -6.56 2.00
C LYS A 23 -3.98 -6.38 1.22
N LEU A 24 -2.88 -6.81 1.83
CA LEU A 24 -1.58 -6.88 1.17
C LEU A 24 -1.29 -8.33 0.77
N ARG A 25 -0.81 -8.52 -0.46
CA ARG A 25 -0.22 -9.78 -0.93
C ARG A 25 1.18 -9.51 -1.46
N PRO A 26 2.04 -10.54 -1.59
CA PRO A 26 3.30 -10.41 -2.31
C PRO A 26 3.06 -9.81 -3.70
N CYS A 27 3.88 -8.83 -4.09
CA CYS A 27 3.84 -8.24 -5.42
C CYS A 27 4.09 -9.33 -6.45
N THR A 28 3.20 -9.46 -7.44
CA THR A 28 3.30 -10.52 -8.44
C THR A 28 4.53 -10.35 -9.34
N SER A 29 4.96 -9.12 -9.57
CA SER A 29 6.06 -8.78 -10.49
C SER A 29 7.45 -9.07 -9.92
N CYS A 30 7.65 -8.94 -8.60
CA CYS A 30 8.94 -9.20 -7.94
C CYS A 30 8.88 -10.36 -6.94
N ASN A 31 7.75 -11.05 -6.88
CA ASN A 31 7.45 -12.13 -5.95
C ASN A 31 7.79 -11.81 -4.48
N GLY A 32 7.50 -10.60 -4.03
CA GLY A 32 7.74 -10.22 -2.62
C GLY A 32 9.08 -9.56 -2.32
N SER A 33 10.06 -9.62 -3.22
CA SER A 33 11.42 -9.11 -2.95
C SER A 33 11.52 -7.58 -2.91
N GLY A 34 10.65 -6.89 -3.68
CA GLY A 34 10.74 -5.45 -3.88
C GLY A 34 11.77 -5.03 -4.93
N TYR A 35 12.50 -5.96 -5.53
CA TYR A 35 13.54 -5.67 -6.51
C TYR A 35 13.45 -6.63 -7.69
N TYR A 36 14.02 -6.26 -8.84
CA TYR A 36 14.04 -7.17 -10.00
C TYR A 36 15.22 -8.15 -9.95
N ASP A 37 16.21 -7.90 -9.11
CA ASP A 37 17.42 -8.71 -9.01
C ASP A 37 17.84 -8.97 -7.55
N HIS A 38 18.89 -9.78 -7.37
CA HIS A 38 19.43 -10.15 -6.05
C HIS A 38 20.34 -9.06 -5.46
N ASN A 39 20.85 -8.13 -6.28
CA ASN A 39 21.67 -7.01 -5.80
C ASN A 39 20.83 -5.90 -5.17
N GLY A 40 19.49 -6.01 -5.22
CA GLY A 40 18.59 -5.02 -4.66
C GLY A 40 18.51 -3.75 -5.52
N SER A 41 18.71 -3.85 -6.84
CA SER A 41 18.60 -2.73 -7.77
C SER A 41 18.40 -3.20 -9.22
N PRO A 42 17.36 -2.74 -9.94
CA PRO A 42 16.47 -1.64 -9.59
C PRO A 42 15.28 -2.08 -8.72
N LYS A 43 14.71 -1.10 -8.00
CA LYS A 43 13.43 -1.29 -7.28
C LYS A 43 12.36 -1.76 -8.25
N CYS A 44 11.55 -2.71 -7.79
CA CYS A 44 10.39 -3.16 -8.53
C CYS A 44 9.42 -1.98 -8.73
N SER A 45 9.18 -1.58 -9.98
CA SER A 45 8.31 -0.45 -10.30
C SER A 45 6.85 -0.77 -9.99
N SER A 46 6.45 -2.03 -10.16
CA SER A 46 5.09 -2.51 -9.89
C SER A 46 4.66 -2.33 -8.43
N CYS A 47 5.60 -2.39 -7.48
CA CYS A 47 5.30 -2.20 -6.05
C CYS A 47 6.12 -1.07 -5.41
N ASN A 48 6.80 -0.26 -6.22
CA ASN A 48 7.72 0.80 -5.79
C ASN A 48 8.72 0.36 -4.70
N GLY A 49 9.27 -0.84 -4.81
CA GLY A 49 10.23 -1.36 -3.84
C GLY A 49 9.65 -1.97 -2.56
N THR A 50 8.32 -2.00 -2.40
CA THR A 50 7.70 -2.48 -1.14
C THR A 50 7.59 -4.00 -1.05
N GLY A 51 7.73 -4.70 -2.18
CA GLY A 51 7.50 -6.14 -2.28
C GLY A 51 6.03 -6.54 -2.13
N LYS A 52 5.10 -5.60 -1.94
CA LYS A 52 3.70 -5.91 -1.66
C LYS A 52 2.78 -5.10 -2.57
N GLU A 53 1.67 -5.70 -2.93
CA GLU A 53 0.59 -5.02 -3.65
C GLU A 53 -0.72 -5.12 -2.88
N ARG A 54 -1.54 -4.08 -3.04
CA ARG A 54 -2.85 -4.00 -2.40
C ARG A 54 -3.87 -4.66 -3.30
N TYR A 55 -4.70 -5.52 -2.73
CA TYR A 55 -5.85 -6.11 -3.41
C TYR A 55 -7.08 -6.04 -2.51
N LYS A 56 -8.26 -5.97 -3.12
CA LYS A 56 -9.53 -6.08 -2.41
C LYS A 56 -9.98 -7.54 -2.54
N PRO A 57 -10.07 -8.31 -1.44
CA PRO A 57 -10.67 -9.64 -1.47
C PRO A 57 -12.15 -9.50 -1.84
N ASN A 58 -12.65 -10.45 -2.65
CA ASN A 58 -14.08 -10.58 -2.95
C ASN A 58 -14.86 -11.00 -1.70
#